data_AF-A0A0D2TJJ1-F1
#
_entry.id   AF-A0A0D2TJJ1-F1
#
_cell.length_a   1.000
_cell.length_b   1.000
_cell.length_c   1.000
_cell.angle_alpha   90.00
_cell.angle_beta   90.00
_cell.angle_gamma   90.00
#
_symmetry.space_group_name_H-M   'P 1'
#
loop_
_entity.id
_entity.type
_entity.pdbx_description
1 polymer ?
#
loop_
_entity_poly.entity_id
_entity_poly.type
_entity_poly.pdbx_seq_one_letter_code
_entity_poly.pdbx_strand_id
1 'polypeptide(L)'
;MEDSDAHNLRAETLQKQYELVKKRTTRSHVMQYGDIALSKDALFAYFGTNPANDNFTFVDVDSLQPPTAVVNQRDADLVYFLEKYRKAPEGSAEKTEAQKQLVEIMSCRMRIDHSVKLIGMLLFERGPEVLNTV
;
A
#
# COMPACT_ATOMS: atom_id res chain seq x y z
N MET A 1 11.62 -4.66 -0.38
CA MET A 1 12.33 -4.52 -1.67
C MET A 1 13.58 -3.69 -1.49
N GLU A 2 13.48 -2.38 -1.20
CA GLU A 2 14.67 -1.53 -0.95
C GLU A 2 15.68 -2.15 0.04
N ASP A 3 15.15 -2.77 1.09
CA ASP A 3 15.93 -3.52 2.09
C ASP A 3 16.71 -4.70 1.47
N SER A 4 16.05 -5.53 0.67
CA SER A 4 16.70 -6.64 -0.05
C SER A 4 17.73 -6.18 -1.09
N ASP A 5 17.53 -5.01 -1.68
CA ASP A 5 18.48 -4.44 -2.64
C ASP A 5 19.77 -3.93 -1.95
N ALA A 6 19.70 -3.60 -0.66
CA ALA A 6 20.79 -2.96 0.08
C ALA A 6 21.60 -3.93 0.97
N HIS A 7 21.09 -5.14 1.23
CA HIS A 7 21.68 -6.07 2.21
C HIS A 7 22.13 -7.40 1.61
N ASN A 8 23.02 -8.10 2.33
CA ASN A 8 23.41 -9.47 2.02
C ASN A 8 22.32 -10.45 2.48
N LEU A 9 21.59 -11.00 1.51
CA LEU A 9 20.46 -11.92 1.72
C LEU A 9 20.86 -13.27 2.33
N ARG A 10 22.16 -13.60 2.39
CA ARG A 10 22.64 -14.80 3.12
C ARG A 10 22.79 -14.55 4.62
N ALA A 11 22.93 -13.29 5.04
CA ALA A 11 23.09 -12.89 6.44
C ALA A 11 21.77 -12.40 7.09
N GLU A 12 20.76 -12.14 6.27
CA GLU A 12 19.43 -11.71 6.68
C GLU A 12 18.42 -12.87 6.63
N THR A 13 17.56 -12.97 7.65
CA THR A 13 16.48 -13.95 7.71
C THR A 13 15.13 -13.32 7.38
N LEU A 14 14.16 -14.15 6.98
CA LEU A 14 12.77 -13.72 6.79
C LEU A 14 12.20 -13.00 8.03
N GLN A 15 12.57 -13.43 9.24
CA GLN A 15 12.16 -12.82 10.50
C GLN A 15 12.70 -11.39 10.65
N LYS A 16 13.98 -11.16 10.34
CA LYS A 16 14.60 -9.83 10.42
C LYS A 16 13.94 -8.88 9.43
N GLN A 17 13.74 -9.33 8.20
CA GLN A 17 13.05 -8.53 7.20
C GLN A 17 11.61 -8.20 7.62
N TYR A 18 10.87 -9.17 8.16
CA TYR A 18 9.52 -8.95 8.67
C TYR A 18 9.48 -7.84 9.75
N GLU A 19 10.37 -7.91 10.73
CA GLU A 19 10.46 -6.92 11.81
C GLU A 19 10.82 -5.53 11.28
N LEU A 20 11.77 -5.45 10.34
CA LEU A 20 12.16 -4.21 9.69
C LEU A 20 10.99 -3.59 8.90
N VAL A 21 10.31 -4.38 8.07
CA VAL A 21 9.15 -3.91 7.28
C VAL A 21 8.01 -3.50 8.20
N LYS A 22 7.77 -4.24 9.28
CA LYS A 22 6.76 -3.91 10.30
C LYS A 22 7.05 -2.60 11.01
N LYS A 23 8.32 -2.34 11.37
CA LYS A 23 8.74 -1.07 11.98
C LYS A 23 8.58 0.10 11.01
N ARG A 24 8.94 -0.08 9.72
CA ARG A 24 8.88 0.98 8.70
C ARG A 24 7.45 1.30 8.23
N THR A 25 6.55 0.32 8.26
CA THR A 25 5.18 0.47 7.80
C THR A 25 4.30 1.06 8.91
N THR A 26 4.05 2.38 8.86
CA THR A 26 3.34 3.10 9.94
C THR A 26 1.85 3.32 9.71
N ARG A 27 1.35 3.06 8.49
CA ARG A 27 -0.03 3.33 8.06
C ARG A 27 -0.92 2.08 8.04
N SER A 28 -0.34 0.91 8.30
CA SER A 28 -1.03 -0.37 8.37
C SER A 28 -0.30 -1.33 9.29
N HIS A 29 -0.92 -2.47 9.57
CA HIS A 29 -0.33 -3.52 10.41
C HIS A 29 0.27 -4.60 9.53
N VAL A 30 1.59 -4.78 9.60
CA VAL A 30 2.29 -5.89 8.94
C VAL A 30 2.12 -7.15 9.79
N MET A 31 1.46 -8.14 9.23
CA MET A 31 1.06 -9.38 9.92
C MET A 31 1.81 -10.58 9.35
N GLN A 32 2.01 -11.61 10.17
CA GLN A 32 2.63 -12.89 9.78
C GLN A 32 1.68 -14.05 10.08
N TYR A 33 1.67 -15.08 9.24
CA TYR A 33 0.76 -16.22 9.33
C TYR A 33 1.44 -17.51 8.83
N GLY A 34 0.85 -18.66 9.14
CA GLY A 34 1.35 -19.96 8.68
C GLY A 34 2.46 -20.53 9.57
N ASP A 35 3.40 -21.28 8.96
CA ASP A 35 4.53 -21.86 9.68
C ASP A 35 5.62 -20.81 9.93
N ILE A 36 5.55 -20.19 11.11
CA ILE A 36 6.49 -19.15 11.55
C ILE A 36 7.90 -19.72 11.72
N ALA A 37 8.09 -21.04 11.85
CA ALA A 37 9.43 -21.61 11.99
C ALA A 37 10.31 -21.33 10.75
N LEU A 38 9.70 -21.23 9.57
CA LEU A 38 10.36 -20.86 8.32
C LEU A 38 10.94 -19.45 8.33
N SER A 39 10.48 -18.56 9.23
CA SER A 39 11.01 -17.20 9.31
C SER A 39 12.50 -17.15 9.72
N LYS A 40 13.02 -18.26 10.24
CA LYS A 40 14.44 -18.40 10.60
C LYS A 40 15.35 -18.62 9.39
N ASP A 41 14.78 -18.96 8.24
CA ASP A 41 15.55 -19.20 7.02
C ASP A 41 16.16 -17.89 6.49
N ALA A 42 17.32 -18.01 5.84
CA ALA A 42 17.95 -16.91 5.14
C ALA A 42 17.12 -16.50 3.91
N LEU A 43 17.02 -15.19 3.65
CA LEU A 43 16.30 -14.64 2.50
C LEU A 43 16.82 -15.22 1.17
N PHE A 44 18.11 -15.55 1.10
CA PHE A 44 18.76 -16.18 -0.05
C PHE A 44 18.01 -17.40 -0.59
N ALA A 45 17.44 -18.23 0.28
CA ALA A 45 16.73 -19.44 -0.14
C ALA A 45 15.47 -19.15 -0.98
N TYR A 46 14.93 -17.92 -0.88
CA TYR A 46 13.68 -17.50 -1.52
C TYR A 46 13.91 -16.48 -2.64
N PHE A 47 14.85 -15.54 -2.43
CA PHE A 47 15.08 -14.42 -3.35
C PHE A 47 16.37 -14.55 -4.16
N GLY A 48 17.21 -15.54 -3.88
CA GLY A 48 18.56 -15.63 -4.43
C GLY A 48 19.51 -14.62 -3.80
N THR A 49 20.65 -14.35 -4.43
CA THR A 49 21.61 -13.33 -3.96
C THR A 49 22.09 -12.47 -5.11
N ASN A 50 22.50 -11.25 -4.79
CA ASN A 50 23.26 -10.38 -5.66
C ASN A 50 24.73 -10.38 -5.19
N PRO A 51 25.69 -10.91 -5.97
CA PRO A 51 27.10 -10.93 -5.58
C PRO A 51 27.69 -9.54 -5.30
N ALA A 52 27.12 -8.47 -5.88
CA ALA A 52 27.52 -7.10 -5.57
C ALA A 52 27.29 -6.74 -4.09
N ASN A 53 26.37 -7.44 -3.42
CA ASN A 53 25.97 -7.18 -2.05
C ASN A 53 26.69 -8.09 -1.03
N ASP A 54 27.60 -8.98 -1.45
CA ASP A 54 28.21 -9.98 -0.56
C ASP A 54 29.01 -9.35 0.60
N ASN A 55 29.62 -8.18 0.36
CA ASN A 55 30.38 -7.43 1.37
C ASN A 55 29.51 -6.54 2.27
N PHE A 56 28.21 -6.42 2.00
CA PHE A 56 27.32 -5.60 2.80
C PHE A 56 26.97 -6.36 4.07
N THR A 57 27.35 -5.81 5.22
CA THR A 57 26.91 -6.34 6.50
C THR A 57 25.49 -5.87 6.79
N PHE A 58 24.70 -6.73 7.40
CA PHE A 58 23.44 -6.31 8.00
C PHE A 58 23.80 -5.38 9.18
N VAL A 59 23.75 -4.07 8.96
CA VAL A 59 23.87 -3.09 10.03
C VAL A 59 22.46 -2.65 10.34
N ASP A 60 22.03 -2.85 11.59
CA ASP A 60 20.76 -2.37 12.13
C ASP A 60 20.79 -0.84 12.20
N VAL A 61 20.68 -0.20 11.04
CA VAL A 61 20.61 1.24 10.91
C VAL A 61 19.34 1.53 10.16
N ASP A 62 18.54 2.39 10.76
CA ASP A 62 17.45 3.20 10.21
C ASP A 62 17.88 4.04 8.97
N SER A 63 18.74 3.51 8.11
CA SER A 63 19.31 4.12 6.92
C SER A 63 18.28 4.32 5.82
N LEU A 64 17.24 3.49 5.79
CA LEU A 64 16.11 3.63 4.88
C LEU A 64 15.00 4.42 5.56
N GLN A 65 14.96 5.73 5.29
CA GLN A 65 13.87 6.59 5.76
C GLN A 65 12.51 6.01 5.34
N PRO A 66 11.49 6.08 6.20
CA PRO A 66 10.13 5.76 5.78
C PRO A 66 9.69 6.78 4.71
N PRO A 67 8.85 6.36 3.74
CA PRO A 67 8.30 7.27 2.74
C PRO A 67 7.62 8.48 3.41
N THR A 68 7.97 9.69 2.96
CA THR A 68 7.42 10.94 3.51
C THR A 68 6.01 11.24 3.01
N ALA A 69 5.66 10.75 1.80
CA ALA A 69 4.34 10.87 1.22
C ALA A 69 3.68 9.49 1.12
N VAL A 70 2.59 9.30 1.84
CA VAL A 70 1.79 8.06 1.79
C VAL A 70 0.36 8.43 1.42
N VAL A 71 -0.19 7.72 0.45
CA VAL A 71 -1.58 7.85 0.02
C VAL A 71 -2.29 6.53 0.34
N ASN A 72 -3.54 6.59 0.77
CA ASN A 72 -4.35 5.37 0.92
C ASN A 72 -4.47 4.69 -0.45
N GLN A 73 -4.22 3.38 -0.52
CA GLN A 73 -4.28 2.65 -1.79
C GLN A 73 -5.63 2.79 -2.49
N ARG A 74 -6.74 2.91 -1.73
CA ARG A 74 -8.07 3.16 -2.32
C ARG A 74 -8.14 4.50 -3.03
N ASP A 75 -7.32 5.48 -2.65
CA ASP A 75 -7.35 6.84 -3.18
C ASP A 75 -6.23 7.13 -4.17
N ALA A 76 -5.29 6.20 -4.37
CA ALA A 76 -4.15 6.38 -5.29
C ALA A 76 -4.60 6.78 -6.70
N ASP A 77 -5.61 6.10 -7.25
CA ASP A 77 -6.19 6.45 -8.56
C ASP A 77 -6.84 7.83 -8.53
N LEU A 78 -7.58 8.15 -7.46
CA LEU A 78 -8.26 9.45 -7.36
C LEU A 78 -7.25 10.60 -7.30
N VAL A 79 -6.13 10.42 -6.59
CA VAL A 79 -5.02 11.37 -6.58
C VAL A 79 -4.43 11.53 -7.98
N TYR A 80 -4.25 10.44 -8.73
CA TYR A 80 -3.80 10.52 -10.12
C TYR A 80 -4.75 11.36 -11.00
N PHE A 81 -6.06 11.09 -10.97
CA PHE A 81 -7.02 11.85 -11.78
C PHE A 81 -7.12 13.32 -11.36
N LEU A 82 -7.04 13.59 -10.05
CA LEU A 82 -7.02 14.94 -9.52
C LEU A 82 -5.77 15.71 -10.00
N GLU A 83 -4.60 15.09 -9.92
CA GLU A 83 -3.35 15.70 -10.39
C GLU A 83 -3.32 15.88 -11.90
N LYS A 84 -3.86 14.92 -12.68
CA LYS A 84 -4.03 15.04 -14.13
C LYS A 84 -4.90 16.24 -14.49
N TYR A 85 -6.04 16.42 -13.82
CA TYR A 85 -6.90 17.58 -14.01
C TYR A 85 -6.23 18.90 -13.62
N ARG A 86 -5.52 18.93 -12.48
CA ARG A 86 -4.82 20.13 -11.98
C ARG A 86 -3.70 20.57 -12.91
N LYS A 87 -2.93 19.63 -13.45
CA LYS A 87 -1.79 19.90 -14.33
C LYS A 87 -2.18 20.23 -15.77
N ALA A 88 -3.41 19.89 -16.19
CA ALA A 88 -3.89 20.19 -17.53
C ALA A 88 -4.09 21.71 -17.74
N PRO A 89 -3.69 22.27 -18.91
CA PRO A 89 -3.82 23.69 -19.20
C PRO A 89 -5.26 24.19 -19.15
N GLU A 90 -5.47 25.39 -18.62
CA GLU A 90 -6.81 26.00 -18.55
C GLU A 90 -7.44 26.17 -19.93
N GLY A 91 -8.74 25.87 -20.04
CA GLY A 91 -9.49 25.94 -21.29
C GLY A 91 -9.15 24.86 -22.33
N SER A 92 -8.24 23.94 -22.03
CA SER A 92 -7.90 22.86 -22.96
C SER A 92 -8.96 21.75 -23.01
N ALA A 93 -9.05 21.06 -24.15
CA ALA A 93 -9.84 19.84 -24.28
C ALA A 93 -9.35 18.74 -23.32
N GLU A 94 -8.04 18.67 -23.09
CA GLU A 94 -7.42 17.75 -22.13
C GLU A 94 -7.94 17.97 -20.70
N LYS A 95 -8.03 19.23 -20.25
CA LYS A 95 -8.55 19.55 -18.92
C LYS A 95 -10.02 19.17 -18.77
N THR A 96 -10.81 19.40 -19.82
CA THR A 96 -12.23 19.03 -19.86
C THR A 96 -12.40 17.51 -19.78
N GLU A 97 -11.60 16.76 -20.53
CA GLU A 97 -11.61 15.29 -20.49
C GLU A 97 -11.12 14.75 -19.14
N ALA A 98 -10.05 15.32 -18.58
CA ALA A 98 -9.57 14.95 -17.25
C ALA A 98 -10.61 15.23 -16.16
N GLN A 99 -11.34 16.34 -16.25
CA GLN A 99 -12.45 16.67 -15.35
C GLN A 99 -13.57 15.63 -15.45
N LYS A 100 -13.96 15.27 -16.67
CA LYS A 100 -14.98 14.24 -16.92
C LYS A 100 -14.57 12.91 -16.29
N GLN A 101 -13.35 12.44 -16.53
CA GLN A 101 -12.83 11.20 -15.95
C GLN A 101 -12.84 11.21 -14.42
N LEU A 102 -12.43 12.33 -13.81
CA LEU A 102 -12.45 12.50 -12.36
C LEU A 102 -13.88 12.38 -11.79
N VAL A 103 -14.85 13.08 -12.39
CA VAL A 103 -16.25 13.06 -11.98
C VAL A 103 -16.88 11.67 -12.15
N GLU A 104 -16.58 10.98 -13.25
CA GLU A 104 -17.08 9.63 -13.51
C GLU A 104 -16.62 8.64 -12.45
N ILE A 105 -15.34 8.68 -12.06
CA ILE A 105 -14.80 7.79 -11.02
C ILE A 105 -15.40 8.09 -9.65
N MET A 106 -15.53 9.37 -9.29
CA MET A 106 -16.19 9.77 -8.04
C MET A 106 -17.65 9.28 -8.00
N SER A 107 -18.38 9.45 -9.11
CA SER A 107 -19.77 9.01 -9.23
C SER A 107 -19.91 7.49 -9.16
N CYS A 108 -18.99 6.76 -9.76
CA CYS A 108 -18.97 5.30 -9.70
C CYS A 108 -18.76 4.79 -8.27
N ARG A 109 -17.78 5.35 -7.54
CA ARG A 109 -17.54 5.03 -6.12
C ARG A 109 -18.76 5.32 -5.26
N MET A 110 -19.33 6.52 -5.39
CA MET A 110 -20.53 6.93 -4.65
C MET A 110 -21.72 6.00 -4.91
N ARG A 111 -21.91 5.56 -6.16
CA ARG A 111 -22.98 4.60 -6.51
C ARG A 111 -22.78 3.26 -5.80
N ILE A 112 -21.56 2.76 -5.74
CA ILE A 112 -21.26 1.49 -5.03
C ILE A 112 -21.50 1.65 -3.54
N ASP A 113 -21.00 2.74 -2.94
CA ASP A 113 -21.19 3.03 -1.51
C ASP A 113 -22.67 3.12 -1.15
N HIS A 114 -23.47 3.84 -1.96
CA HIS A 114 -24.92 3.92 -1.78
C HIS A 114 -25.61 2.56 -1.93
N SER A 115 -25.19 1.73 -2.88
CA SER A 115 -25.78 0.40 -3.10
C SER A 115 -25.51 -0.52 -1.92
N VAL A 116 -24.27 -0.56 -1.42
CA VAL A 116 -23.90 -1.37 -0.24
C VAL A 116 -24.63 -0.87 1.00
N LYS A 117 -24.71 0.45 1.18
CA LYS A 117 -25.47 1.05 2.29
C LYS A 117 -26.95 0.67 2.23
N LEU A 118 -27.57 0.73 1.06
CA LEU A 118 -28.97 0.34 0.88
C LEU A 118 -29.19 -1.14 1.21
N ILE A 119 -28.32 -2.03 0.72
CA ILE A 119 -28.40 -3.47 1.02
C ILE A 119 -28.31 -3.69 2.53
N GLY A 120 -27.36 -3.04 3.23
CA GLY A 120 -27.25 -3.17 4.68
C GLY A 120 -28.46 -2.62 5.43
N MET A 121 -29.06 -1.53 4.96
CA MET A 121 -30.32 -1.01 5.53
C MET A 121 -31.51 -1.95 5.32
N LEU A 122 -31.56 -2.66 4.19
CA LEU A 122 -32.65 -3.59 3.89
C LEU A 122 -32.52 -4.92 4.64
N LEU A 123 -31.28 -5.41 4.84
CA LEU A 123 -31.03 -6.72 5.45
C LEU A 123 -30.94 -6.68 6.98
N PHE A 124 -30.60 -5.54 7.58
CA PHE A 124 -30.38 -5.45 9.03
C PHE A 124 -31.33 -4.41 9.66
N GLU A 125 -32.09 -4.82 10.67
CA GLU A 125 -33.00 -3.95 11.44
C GLU A 125 -32.27 -2.75 12.08
N ARG A 126 -30.98 -2.93 12.40
CA ARG A 126 -30.06 -1.88 12.88
C ARG A 126 -29.03 -1.48 11.81
N GLY A 127 -29.44 -1.43 10.54
CA GLY A 127 -28.57 -1.17 9.39
C GLY A 127 -27.61 0.02 9.57
N PRO A 128 -28.08 1.21 10.02
CA PRO A 128 -27.18 2.34 10.25
C PRO A 128 -26.12 2.09 11.33
N GLU A 129 -26.42 1.30 12.36
CA GLU A 129 -25.49 1.03 13.45
C GLU A 129 -24.43 0.02 13.00
N VAL A 130 -24.84 -1.04 12.30
CA VAL A 130 -23.94 -2.08 11.76
C VAL A 130 -22.98 -1.51 10.71
N LEU A 131 -23.48 -0.66 9.82
CA LEU A 131 -22.69 -0.08 8.73
C LEU A 131 -21.72 1.03 9.17
N ASN A 132 -21.93 1.64 10.34
CA ASN A 132 -21.10 2.72 10.86
C ASN A 132 -20.12 2.26 11.96
N THR A 133 -20.13 0.98 12.36
CA THR A 133 -19.10 0.40 13.23
C THR A 133 -17.78 0.24 12.47
N VAL A 134 -16.94 1.27 12.51
CA VAL A 134 -15.55 1.23 12.04
C VAL A 134 -14.68 1.98 13.03
#